data_AF-R9KQA6-F1
#
_entry.id   AF-R9KQA6-F1
#
_cell.length_a   1.000
_cell.length_b   1.000
_cell.length_c   1.000
_cell.angle_alpha   90.00
_cell.angle_beta   90.00
_cell.angle_gamma   90.00
#
_symmetry.space_group_name_H-M   'P 1'
#
loop_
_entity.id
_entity.type
_entity.pdbx_description
1 polymer ?
#
loop_
_entity_poly.entity_id
_entity_poly.type
_entity_poly.pdbx_seq_one_letter_code
_entity_poly.pdbx_strand_id
1 'polypeptide(L)' 'MLRVEAPKDKKKLEQQIAALQYQISIDANETDKKIHEEALRVLEGKWGGQNE' A
#
# COMPACT_ATOMS: atom_id res chain seq x y z
N MET A 1 -1.22 -13.32 -7.65
CA MET A 1 -1.73 -12.11 -6.95
C MET A 1 -1.04 -12.02 -5.61
N LEU A 2 -0.38 -10.90 -5.32
CA LEU A 2 0.18 -10.62 -4.00
C LEU A 2 -0.93 -10.54 -2.96
N ARG A 3 -0.79 -11.28 -1.85
CA ARG A 3 -1.75 -11.25 -0.75
C ARG A 3 -1.36 -10.13 0.20
N VAL A 4 -2.01 -8.98 0.06
CA VAL A 4 -1.78 -7.81 0.93
C VAL A 4 -2.78 -7.85 2.09
N GLU A 5 -2.27 -8.13 3.28
CA GLU A 5 -3.03 -8.06 4.51
C GLU A 5 -3.16 -6.60 4.94
N ALA A 6 -4.39 -6.08 4.92
CA ALA A 6 -4.69 -4.72 5.31
C ALA A 6 -5.09 -4.70 6.80
N PRO A 7 -4.50 -3.82 7.61
CA PRO A 7 -4.97 -3.57 8.97
C PRO A 7 -6.43 -3.11 8.95
N LYS A 8 -7.24 -3.59 9.91
CA LYS A 8 -8.60 -3.07 10.15
C LYS A 8 -8.60 -1.69 10.81
N ASP A 9 -7.48 -1.30 11.40
CA ASP A 9 -7.29 -0.03 12.09
C ASP A 9 -6.91 1.05 11.07
N LYS A 10 -7.74 2.10 11.04
CA LYS A 10 -7.61 3.25 10.15
C LYS A 10 -6.21 3.90 10.22
N LYS A 11 -5.69 4.11 11.42
CA LYS A 11 -4.40 4.77 11.66
C LYS A 11 -3.24 3.87 11.23
N LYS A 12 -3.34 2.56 11.50
CA LYS A 12 -2.32 1.60 11.03
C LYS A 12 -2.28 1.51 9.51
N LEU A 13 -3.44 1.58 8.86
CA LEU A 13 -3.54 1.59 7.40
C LEU A 13 -2.93 2.86 6.80
N GLU A 14 -3.21 4.05 7.35
CA GLU A 14 -2.56 5.31 6.95
C GLU A 14 -1.02 5.25 7.11
N GLN A 15 -0.55 4.70 8.23
CA GLN A 15 0.89 4.53 8.48
C GLN A 15 1.54 3.59 7.45
N GLN A 16 0.86 2.51 7.08
CA GLN A 16 1.36 1.55 6.12
C GLN A 16 1.37 2.11 4.68
N ILE A 17 0.34 2.89 4.32
CA ILE A 17 0.29 3.65 3.06
C ILE A 17 1.46 4.64 2.98
N ALA A 18 1.69 5.44 4.04
CA ALA A 18 2.78 6.40 4.09
C ALA A 18 4.16 5.72 4.00
N ALA A 19 4.33 4.57 4.65
CA ALA A 19 5.56 3.80 4.57
C ALA A 19 5.83 3.29 3.14
N LEU A 20 4.81 2.76 2.46
CA LEU A 20 4.93 2.30 1.08
C LEU A 20 5.24 3.45 0.12
N GLN A 21 4.60 4.61 0.29
CA GLN A 21 4.90 5.81 -0.51
C GLN A 21 6.36 6.24 -0.34
N TYR A 22 6.87 6.22 0.89
CA TYR A 22 8.28 6.50 1.15
C TYR A 22 9.20 5.47 0.47
N GLN A 23 8.92 4.17 0.63
CA GLN A 23 9.69 3.10 0.00
C GLN A 23 9.76 3.26 -1.52
N ILE A 24 8.63 3.48 -2.19
CA ILE A 24 8.55 3.72 -3.64
C ILE A 24 9.41 4.93 -4.06
N SER A 25 9.48 5.97 -3.22
CA SER A 25 10.23 7.19 -3.52
C SER A 25 11.75 7.02 -3.46
N ILE A 26 12.23 6.09 -2.62
CA ILE A 26 13.66 5.83 -2.43
C ILE A 26 14.14 4.55 -3.13
N ASP A 27 13.22 3.73 -3.64
CA ASP A 27 13.55 2.42 -4.19
C ASP A 27 14.34 2.55 -5.49
N ALA A 28 15.51 1.92 -5.53
CA ALA A 28 16.36 1.86 -6.72
C ALA A 28 16.11 0.59 -7.56
N ASN A 29 15.40 -0.40 -7.00
CA ASN A 29 15.05 -1.64 -7.68
C ASN A 29 13.65 -1.53 -8.30
N GLU A 30 13.57 -1.60 -9.64
CA GLU A 30 12.29 -1.52 -10.35
C GLU A 30 11.33 -2.66 -10.01
N THR A 31 11.84 -3.84 -9.65
CA THR A 31 11.01 -4.98 -9.26
C THR A 31 10.34 -4.74 -7.91
N ASP A 32 11.11 -4.27 -6.93
CA ASP A 32 10.61 -4.00 -5.58
C ASP A 32 9.65 -2.79 -5.61
N LYS A 33 9.99 -1.76 -6.39
CA LYS A 33 9.11 -0.62 -6.64
C LYS A 33 7.74 -1.05 -7.17
N LYS A 34 7.69 -1.95 -8.16
CA LYS A 34 6.43 -2.48 -8.70
C LYS A 34 5.62 -3.25 -7.65
N ILE A 35 6.29 -4.03 -6.81
CA ILE A 35 5.65 -4.76 -5.71
C ILE A 35 5.04 -3.77 -4.70
N HIS A 36 5.76 -2.70 -4.36
CA HIS A 36 5.26 -1.67 -3.44
C HIS A 36 4.11 -0.86 -4.05
N GLU A 37 4.17 -0.53 -5.35
CA GLU A 37 3.09 0.14 -6.08
C GLU A 37 1.82 -0.73 -6.12
N GLU A 38 1.94 -2.04 -6.40
CA GLU A 38 0.80 -2.96 -6.35
C GLU A 38 0.23 -3.06 -4.92
N ALA A 39 1.09 -3.12 -3.91
CA ALA A 39 0.66 -3.17 -2.51
C ALA A 39 -0.10 -1.89 -2.11
N LEU A 40 0.43 -0.72 -2.49
CA LEU A 40 -0.19 0.57 -2.24
C LEU A 40 -1.59 0.64 -2.86
N ARG A 41 -1.72 0.24 -4.13
CA ARG A 41 -3.01 0.23 -4.85
C ARG A 41 -4.05 -0.65 -4.15
N VAL A 42 -3.65 -1.81 -3.62
CA VAL A 42 -4.56 -2.70 -2.88
C VAL A 42 -5.01 -2.07 -1.55
N LEU A 43 -4.10 -1.39 -0.84
CA LEU A 43 -4.43 -0.72 0.42
C LEU A 43 -5.34 0.50 0.20
N GLU A 44 -5.08 1.31 -0.82
CA GLU A 44 -5.91 2.46 -1.19
C GLU A 44 -7.31 2.03 -1.67
N GLY A 45 -7.41 0.94 -2.45
CA GLY A 45 -8.69 0.38 -2.86
C GLY A 45 -9.53 -0.11 -1.66
N LYS A 46 -8.90 -0.67 -0.63
CA LYS A 46 -9.57 -1.06 0.62
C LYS A 46 -9.95 0.13 1.50
N TRP A 47 -9.24 1.25 1.37
CA TRP A 47 -9.57 2.50 2.05
C TRP A 47 -10.76 3.21 1.40
N GLY A 48 -10.78 3.28 0.07
CA GLY A 48 -11.85 3.90 -0.72
C GLY A 48 -13.12 3.04 -0.87
N GLY A 49 -13.01 1.72 -0.69
CA GLY A 49 -14.12 0.76 -0.81
C GLY A 49 -15.10 0.67 0.37
N GLN A 50 -15.15 1.69 1.25
CA GLN A 50 -16.24 1.83 2.22
C GLN A 50 -17.35 2.80 1.76
N ASN A 51 -17.30 3.25 0.50
CA ASN A 51 -18.37 4.00 -0.16
C ASN A 51 -18.81 3.27 -1.45
N GLU A 52 -19.39 2.08 -1.33
CA GLU A 52 -20.40 1.56 -2.26
C GLU A 52 -21.30 0.53 -1.56
#